data_AF-A1D048-F1
#
_entry.id   AF-A1D048-F1
#
_cell.length_a   1.000
_cell.length_b   1.000
_cell.length_c   1.000
_cell.angle_alpha   90.00
_cell.angle_beta   90.00
_cell.angle_gamma   90.00
#
_symmetry.space_group_name_H-M   'P 1'
#
loop_
_entity.id
_entity.type
_entity.pdbx_description
1 polymer ?
#
loop_
_entity_poly.entity_id
_entity_poly.type
_entity_poly.pdbx_seq_one_letter_code
_entity_poly.pdbx_strand_id
1 'polypeptide(L)'
;MSTQQDPKSTRTNDLYELAVNISSTVETFIGRLDTIGAERPNLDSPFPEIIQDEGAQLARLKILRLCERLMALVQGPVQWLMFQNMAFLDAACVGAVLDMGIYDIIAPGPEPTSLDQIVEATGASKDILKRIMRVCTQRLIFDEIAPEQFIHNGVSLQFLAPPVQALISHACDDGLRMAAHFTDSLKKTDWKGSDDPENTAFSLAFKTNKGLFDYFYTEDIARGQRFALGMAGSEIMKSLTEEMFPFESLPQGAKVVDVGGGRGHVSVRIAEKVPGLNFVVQDDESMLEAGQAEGVPKAVKDRIEFMPHDFFNEQPVKGADVYLLRFILHDHPDSRCAKILSNIVDAMEPGKSRILIDDAIVPSFLGPESSRFYNMLDLYMLVALNGKERTLEQWNHLFQMVSPKLVLEKVWKTPDGGPESGTILELRLQE
;
A
#
# COMPACT_ATOMS: atom_id res chain seq x y z
N MET A 1 -33.06 -30.13 -11.45
CA MET A 1 -32.38 -30.10 -10.14
C MET A 1 -30.89 -30.05 -10.40
N SER A 2 -30.31 -28.85 -10.39
CA SER A 2 -28.86 -28.67 -10.51
C SER A 2 -28.23 -29.08 -9.18
N THR A 3 -27.42 -30.12 -9.20
CA THR A 3 -26.57 -30.49 -8.05
C THR A 3 -25.56 -29.38 -7.84
N GLN A 4 -25.84 -28.47 -6.91
CA GLN A 4 -24.80 -27.62 -6.31
C GLN A 4 -23.71 -28.57 -5.79
N GLN A 5 -22.55 -28.60 -6.44
CA GLN A 5 -21.37 -29.25 -5.88
C GLN A 5 -21.11 -28.67 -4.50
N ASP A 6 -20.93 -29.53 -3.50
CA ASP A 6 -20.51 -29.09 -2.17
C ASP A 6 -19.26 -28.21 -2.32
N PRO A 7 -19.27 -26.94 -1.88
CA PRO A 7 -18.13 -26.04 -1.97
C PRO A 7 -16.88 -26.57 -1.27
N LYS A 8 -17.00 -27.58 -0.41
CA LYS A 8 -15.86 -28.30 0.19
C LYS A 8 -15.17 -29.26 -0.79
N SER A 9 -15.86 -29.71 -1.83
CA SER A 9 -15.34 -30.72 -2.77
C SER A 9 -14.27 -30.21 -3.73
N THR A 10 -14.13 -28.89 -3.90
CA THR A 10 -13.09 -28.26 -4.74
C THR A 10 -11.79 -27.96 -3.99
N ARG A 11 -11.73 -28.19 -2.67
CA ARG A 11 -10.61 -27.79 -1.82
C ARG A 11 -9.87 -29.01 -1.27
N THR A 12 -8.75 -29.39 -1.88
CA THR A 12 -7.94 -30.52 -1.37
C THR A 12 -7.35 -30.25 0.02
N ASN A 13 -7.61 -31.15 0.96
CA ASN A 13 -6.95 -31.21 2.27
C ASN A 13 -5.91 -32.34 2.32
N ASP A 14 -5.70 -33.04 1.21
CA ASP A 14 -4.74 -34.12 1.12
C ASP A 14 -3.31 -33.53 1.03
N LEU A 15 -2.43 -33.95 1.95
CA LEU A 15 -1.08 -33.40 2.04
C LEU A 15 -0.24 -33.73 0.81
N TYR A 16 -0.46 -34.90 0.20
CA TYR A 16 0.28 -35.31 -0.98
C TYR A 16 -0.19 -34.53 -2.21
N GLU A 17 -1.49 -34.37 -2.40
CA GLU A 17 -2.03 -33.51 -3.46
C GLU A 17 -1.58 -32.04 -3.31
N LEU A 18 -1.52 -31.52 -2.08
CA LEU A 18 -0.97 -30.18 -1.83
C LEU A 18 0.50 -30.09 -2.23
N ALA A 19 1.32 -31.08 -1.88
CA ALA A 19 2.73 -31.10 -2.27
C ALA A 19 2.91 -31.13 -3.80
N VAL A 20 2.12 -31.95 -4.51
CA VAL A 20 2.11 -32.01 -5.99
C VAL A 20 1.67 -30.67 -6.59
N ASN A 21 0.63 -30.05 -6.02
CA ASN A 21 0.15 -28.74 -6.48
C ASN A 21 1.16 -27.62 -6.24
N ILE A 22 1.88 -27.66 -5.11
CA ILE A 22 2.99 -26.72 -4.84
C ILE A 22 4.08 -26.92 -5.89
N SER A 23 4.56 -28.16 -6.10
CA SER A 23 5.63 -28.46 -7.07
C SER A 23 5.29 -27.98 -8.47
N SER A 24 4.11 -28.35 -9.00
CA SER A 24 3.67 -27.94 -10.34
C SER A 24 3.46 -26.42 -10.48
N THR A 25 3.01 -25.75 -9.42
CA THR A 25 2.88 -24.28 -9.45
C THR A 25 4.25 -23.60 -9.37
N VAL A 26 5.21 -24.15 -8.62
CA VAL A 26 6.61 -23.69 -8.60
C VAL A 26 7.25 -23.84 -9.97
N GLU A 27 7.06 -24.96 -10.67
CA GLU A 27 7.53 -25.15 -12.05
C GLU A 27 6.94 -24.10 -13.00
N THR A 28 5.65 -23.81 -12.86
CA THR A 28 4.98 -22.75 -13.64
C THR A 28 5.59 -21.39 -13.37
N PHE A 29 5.83 -21.05 -12.10
CA PHE A 29 6.43 -19.79 -11.70
C PHE A 29 7.86 -19.63 -12.23
N ILE A 30 8.69 -20.68 -12.11
CA ILE A 30 10.05 -20.69 -12.64
C ILE A 30 10.03 -20.53 -14.17
N GLY A 31 9.17 -21.27 -14.87
CA GLY A 31 9.06 -21.13 -16.33
C GLY A 31 8.67 -19.73 -16.78
N ARG A 32 7.86 -19.01 -15.99
CA ARG A 32 7.52 -17.60 -16.23
C ARG A 32 8.73 -16.69 -16.01
N LEU A 33 9.45 -16.85 -14.90
CA LEU A 33 10.68 -16.10 -14.63
C LEU A 33 11.72 -16.29 -15.74
N ASP A 34 11.93 -17.53 -16.17
CA ASP A 34 12.85 -17.85 -17.28
C ASP A 34 12.40 -17.19 -18.60
N THR A 35 11.09 -17.06 -18.83
CA THR A 35 10.53 -16.42 -20.04
C THR A 35 10.81 -14.92 -20.07
N ILE A 36 10.72 -14.24 -18.92
CA ILE A 36 10.98 -12.80 -18.81
C ILE A 36 12.45 -12.48 -18.50
N GLY A 37 13.31 -13.50 -18.38
CA GLY A 37 14.73 -13.33 -18.05
C GLY A 37 15.00 -12.86 -16.62
N ALA A 38 14.04 -13.06 -15.71
CA ALA A 38 14.18 -12.66 -14.31
C ALA A 38 14.99 -13.69 -13.51
N GLU A 39 15.73 -13.20 -12.50
CA GLU A 39 16.44 -14.07 -11.56
C GLU A 39 15.48 -14.89 -10.70
N ARG A 40 15.97 -16.03 -10.20
CA ARG A 40 15.19 -16.84 -9.26
C ARG A 40 15.23 -16.20 -7.87
N PRO A 41 14.12 -16.21 -7.10
CA PRO A 41 14.13 -15.67 -5.76
C PRO A 41 15.19 -16.34 -4.87
N ASN A 42 15.94 -15.51 -4.15
CA ASN A 42 16.92 -15.93 -3.16
C ASN A 42 16.75 -15.03 -1.93
N LEU A 43 16.86 -15.58 -0.72
CA LEU A 43 16.80 -14.81 0.51
C LEU A 43 17.97 -13.83 0.64
N ASP A 44 19.08 -14.02 -0.07
CA ASP A 44 20.26 -13.17 -0.02
C ASP A 44 20.23 -12.00 -1.02
N SER A 45 19.26 -11.99 -1.94
CA SER A 45 19.15 -11.00 -3.03
C SER A 45 17.78 -10.31 -3.03
N PRO A 46 17.65 -9.14 -3.66
CA PRO A 46 16.33 -8.54 -3.91
C PRO A 46 15.40 -9.49 -4.66
N PHE A 47 14.10 -9.40 -4.37
CA PHE A 47 13.10 -10.19 -5.08
C PHE A 47 13.04 -9.77 -6.57
N PRO A 48 12.91 -10.71 -7.52
CA PRO A 48 12.85 -10.38 -8.94
C PRO A 48 11.65 -9.50 -9.29
N GLU A 49 11.84 -8.57 -10.22
CA GLU A 49 10.77 -7.70 -10.73
C GLU A 49 9.80 -8.51 -11.61
N ILE A 50 8.58 -8.70 -11.12
CA ILE A 50 7.52 -9.46 -11.82
C ILE A 50 6.25 -8.62 -12.06
N ILE A 51 6.32 -7.30 -11.84
CA ILE A 51 5.15 -6.39 -11.90
C ILE A 51 4.46 -6.46 -13.27
N GLN A 52 5.22 -6.73 -14.34
CA GLN A 52 4.76 -6.81 -15.72
C GLN A 52 4.45 -8.25 -16.22
N ASP A 53 4.43 -9.27 -15.34
CA ASP A 53 3.99 -10.62 -15.71
C ASP A 53 2.88 -11.12 -14.78
N GLU A 54 1.63 -10.98 -15.24
CA GLU A 54 0.44 -11.48 -14.55
C GLU A 54 0.53 -12.97 -14.20
N GLY A 55 1.06 -13.79 -15.11
CA GLY A 55 1.18 -15.23 -14.90
C GLY A 55 2.12 -15.59 -13.75
N ALA A 56 3.26 -14.90 -13.66
CA ALA A 56 4.24 -15.03 -12.59
C ALA A 56 3.62 -14.60 -11.25
N GLN A 57 2.92 -13.47 -11.22
CA GLN A 57 2.24 -12.99 -10.00
C GLN A 57 1.17 -13.97 -9.52
N LEU A 58 0.30 -14.45 -10.41
CA LEU A 58 -0.74 -15.41 -10.07
C LEU A 58 -0.16 -16.75 -9.56
N ALA A 59 0.91 -17.24 -10.21
CA ALA A 59 1.61 -18.43 -9.77
C ALA A 59 2.21 -18.24 -8.37
N ARG A 60 2.88 -17.09 -8.12
CA ARG A 60 3.41 -16.73 -6.80
C ARG A 60 2.32 -16.70 -5.73
N LEU A 61 1.21 -15.99 -5.96
CA LEU A 61 0.08 -15.92 -5.03
C LEU A 61 -0.54 -17.30 -4.76
N LYS A 62 -0.56 -18.18 -5.76
CA LYS A 62 -1.03 -19.56 -5.58
C LYS A 62 -0.05 -20.40 -4.74
N ILE A 63 1.26 -20.28 -4.96
CA ILE A 63 2.28 -20.95 -4.12
C ILE A 63 2.11 -20.54 -2.65
N LEU A 64 2.03 -19.23 -2.37
CA LEU A 64 1.88 -18.71 -1.01
C LEU A 64 0.65 -19.28 -0.31
N ARG A 65 -0.51 -19.29 -0.97
CA ARG A 65 -1.75 -19.85 -0.42
C ARG A 65 -1.68 -21.36 -0.16
N LEU A 66 -1.05 -22.11 -1.07
CA LEU A 66 -0.86 -23.55 -0.91
C LEU A 66 0.08 -23.85 0.27
N CYS A 67 1.16 -23.09 0.42
CA CYS A 67 2.09 -23.20 1.55
C CYS A 67 1.42 -22.85 2.88
N GLU A 68 0.67 -21.75 2.97
CA GLU A 68 -0.12 -21.40 4.16
C GLU A 68 -1.09 -22.51 4.55
N ARG A 69 -1.78 -23.11 3.56
CA ARG A 69 -2.68 -24.23 3.81
C ARG A 69 -1.95 -25.47 4.30
N LEU A 70 -0.81 -25.81 3.70
CA LEU A 70 0.02 -26.94 4.13
C LEU A 70 0.48 -26.74 5.58
N MET A 71 0.97 -25.54 5.93
CA MET A 71 1.37 -25.21 7.30
C MET A 71 0.21 -25.35 8.29
N ALA A 72 -0.96 -24.80 7.96
CA ALA A 72 -2.13 -24.88 8.82
C ALA A 72 -2.60 -26.34 9.08
N LEU A 73 -2.52 -27.20 8.06
CA LEU A 73 -2.88 -28.62 8.19
C LEU A 73 -1.87 -29.39 9.04
N VAL A 74 -0.57 -29.17 8.83
CA VAL A 74 0.50 -29.88 9.56
C VAL A 74 0.58 -29.43 11.02
N GLN A 75 0.40 -28.14 11.29
CA GLN A 75 0.43 -27.58 12.64
C GLN A 75 -0.82 -27.93 13.45
N GLY A 76 -1.95 -28.14 12.78
CA GLY A 76 -3.23 -28.39 13.41
C GLY A 76 -3.89 -27.10 13.95
N PRO A 77 -5.22 -27.11 14.11
CA PRO A 77 -6.02 -25.89 14.23
C PRO A 77 -5.72 -25.07 15.50
N VAL A 78 -5.52 -25.73 16.64
CA VAL A 78 -5.29 -25.04 17.93
C VAL A 78 -3.93 -24.35 17.93
N GLN A 79 -2.88 -25.08 17.57
CA GLN A 79 -1.53 -24.51 17.52
C GLN A 79 -1.42 -23.44 16.44
N TRP A 80 -2.09 -23.62 15.29
CA TRP A 80 -2.17 -22.58 14.26
C TRP A 80 -2.76 -21.28 14.81
N LEU A 81 -3.92 -21.35 15.46
CA LEU A 81 -4.57 -20.18 16.08
C LEU A 81 -3.68 -19.51 17.13
N MET A 82 -2.99 -20.28 17.97
CA MET A 82 -2.07 -19.73 18.97
C MET A 82 -0.92 -18.94 18.33
N PHE A 83 -0.31 -19.47 17.26
CA PHE A 83 0.76 -18.78 16.54
C PHE A 83 0.25 -17.52 15.85
N GLN A 84 -0.91 -17.57 15.17
CA GLN A 84 -1.49 -16.39 14.53
C GLN A 84 -1.81 -15.29 15.56
N ASN A 85 -2.29 -15.66 16.76
CA ASN A 85 -2.57 -14.71 17.83
C ASN A 85 -1.31 -14.08 18.44
N MET A 86 -0.15 -14.72 18.33
CA MET A 86 1.12 -14.18 18.81
C MET A 86 1.86 -13.31 17.78
N ALA A 87 1.36 -13.21 16.54
CA ALA A 87 2.04 -12.52 15.44
C ALA A 87 2.30 -11.02 15.69
N PHE A 88 1.60 -10.38 16.63
CA PHE A 88 1.89 -9.00 17.03
C PHE A 88 3.30 -8.85 17.66
N LEU A 89 3.83 -9.93 18.25
CA LEU A 89 5.19 -9.94 18.80
C LEU A 89 6.26 -9.89 17.70
N ASP A 90 5.97 -10.42 16.51
CA ASP A 90 6.88 -10.31 15.36
C ASP A 90 7.08 -8.83 15.01
N ALA A 91 5.97 -8.10 14.83
CA ALA A 91 6.00 -6.66 14.54
C ALA A 91 6.69 -5.85 15.65
N ALA A 92 6.44 -6.19 16.92
CA ALA A 92 7.10 -5.54 18.05
C ALA A 92 8.62 -5.79 18.08
N CYS A 93 9.07 -7.00 17.73
CA CYS A 93 10.51 -7.30 17.66
C CYS A 93 11.19 -6.57 16.49
N VAL A 94 10.53 -6.48 15.33
CA VAL A 94 11.02 -5.67 14.21
C VAL A 94 11.08 -4.20 14.57
N GLY A 95 10.04 -3.66 15.21
CA GLY A 95 10.03 -2.29 15.73
C GLY A 95 11.20 -2.04 16.69
N ALA A 96 11.50 -2.97 17.59
CA ALA A 96 12.63 -2.88 18.50
C ALA A 96 13.99 -2.88 17.77
N VAL A 97 14.16 -3.69 16.72
CA VAL A 97 15.35 -3.68 15.85
C VAL A 97 15.54 -2.31 15.19
N LEU A 98 14.46 -1.74 14.68
CA LEU A 98 14.46 -0.44 14.01
C LEU A 98 14.77 0.70 14.98
N ASP A 99 14.08 0.75 16.13
CA ASP A 99 14.24 1.80 17.14
C ASP A 99 15.64 1.79 17.80
N MET A 100 16.23 0.60 17.99
CA MET A 100 17.58 0.46 18.53
C MET A 100 18.68 0.58 17.48
N GLY A 101 18.34 0.75 16.19
CA GLY A 101 19.33 0.84 15.10
C GLY A 101 20.15 -0.43 14.89
N ILE A 102 19.63 -1.60 15.29
CA ILE A 102 20.36 -2.89 15.20
C ILE A 102 20.71 -3.23 13.75
N TYR A 103 19.83 -2.86 12.81
CA TYR A 103 20.07 -3.07 11.39
C TYR A 103 21.25 -2.25 10.85
N ASP A 104 21.65 -1.13 11.46
CA ASP A 104 22.85 -0.37 11.08
C ASP A 104 24.11 -0.90 11.82
N ILE A 105 23.93 -1.52 12.98
CA ILE A 105 25.02 -2.13 13.77
C ILE A 105 25.53 -3.40 13.09
N ILE A 106 24.64 -4.20 12.50
CA ILE A 106 25.01 -5.38 11.73
C ILE A 106 25.52 -4.91 10.37
N ALA A 107 26.82 -5.09 10.11
CA ALA A 107 27.40 -4.63 8.84
C ALA A 107 26.87 -5.45 7.64
N PRO A 108 26.58 -4.82 6.49
CA PRO A 108 26.29 -5.55 5.26
C PRO A 108 27.50 -6.39 4.81
N GLY A 109 27.26 -7.65 4.46
CA GLY A 109 28.29 -8.56 3.96
C GLY A 109 28.37 -9.88 4.75
N PRO A 110 29.40 -10.69 4.48
CA PRO A 110 29.51 -12.04 5.04
C PRO A 110 30.06 -12.07 6.48
N GLU A 111 30.62 -10.96 6.97
CA GLU A 111 31.23 -10.91 8.29
C GLU A 111 30.15 -10.79 9.38
N PRO A 112 30.08 -11.73 10.34
CA PRO A 112 29.05 -11.69 11.36
C PRO A 112 29.28 -10.59 12.38
N THR A 113 28.18 -10.07 12.90
CA THR A 113 28.14 -9.24 14.10
C THR A 113 27.66 -10.08 15.28
N SER A 114 28.46 -10.16 16.33
CA SER A 114 28.13 -10.93 17.52
C SER A 114 27.10 -10.22 18.40
N LEU A 115 26.34 -10.99 19.19
CA LEU A 115 25.41 -10.43 20.17
C LEU A 115 26.10 -9.48 21.16
N ASP A 116 27.35 -9.77 21.57
CA ASP A 116 28.10 -8.92 22.49
C ASP A 116 28.44 -7.55 21.87
N GLN A 117 28.72 -7.51 20.57
CA GLN A 117 28.90 -6.24 19.85
C GLN A 117 27.59 -5.44 19.77
N ILE A 118 26.45 -6.11 19.55
CA ILE A 118 25.13 -5.46 19.56
C ILE A 118 24.83 -4.91 20.97
N VAL A 119 25.15 -5.67 22.02
CA VAL A 119 25.02 -5.23 23.42
C VAL A 119 25.87 -3.99 23.69
N GLU A 120 27.14 -3.99 23.26
CA GLU A 120 28.06 -2.86 23.44
C GLU A 120 27.56 -1.61 22.70
N ALA A 121 27.08 -1.76 21.46
CA ALA A 121 26.61 -0.64 20.64
C ALA A 121 25.28 -0.04 21.13
N THR A 122 24.36 -0.86 21.63
CA THR A 122 23.03 -0.40 22.07
C THR A 122 22.95 -0.06 23.56
N GLY A 123 23.83 -0.63 24.38
CA GLY A 123 23.73 -0.60 25.85
C GLY A 123 22.55 -1.41 26.42
N ALA A 124 21.83 -2.18 25.58
CA ALA A 124 20.66 -2.95 25.99
C ALA A 124 21.03 -4.28 26.67
N SER A 125 20.07 -4.87 27.39
CA SER A 125 20.27 -6.16 28.05
C SER A 125 20.52 -7.29 27.05
N LYS A 126 21.60 -8.04 27.25
CA LYS A 126 21.93 -9.23 26.44
C LYS A 126 20.79 -10.24 26.38
N ASP A 127 20.08 -10.47 27.49
CA ASP A 127 18.93 -11.40 27.53
C ASP A 127 17.78 -10.91 26.63
N ILE A 128 17.50 -9.60 26.67
CA ILE A 128 16.44 -8.99 25.87
C ILE A 128 16.79 -9.06 24.38
N LEU A 129 18.00 -8.61 24.01
CA LEU A 129 18.47 -8.64 22.63
C LEU A 129 18.50 -10.06 22.06
N LYS A 130 18.94 -11.05 22.84
CA LYS A 130 18.92 -12.46 22.44
C LYS A 130 17.52 -12.94 22.08
N ARG A 131 16.50 -12.52 22.82
CA ARG A 131 15.11 -12.90 22.57
C ARG A 131 14.55 -12.21 21.34
N ILE A 132 14.84 -10.93 21.15
CA ILE A 132 14.45 -10.16 19.96
C ILE A 132 15.08 -10.77 18.70
N MET A 133 16.40 -10.95 18.70
CA MET A 133 17.12 -11.50 17.55
C MET A 133 16.65 -12.91 17.20
N ARG A 134 16.34 -13.75 18.19
CA ARG A 134 15.77 -15.09 17.94
C ARG A 134 14.44 -15.02 17.17
N VAL A 135 13.57 -14.06 17.50
CA VAL A 135 12.30 -13.89 16.77
C VAL A 135 12.60 -13.43 15.34
N CYS A 136 13.46 -12.43 15.16
CA CYS A 136 13.80 -11.92 13.85
C CYS A 136 14.47 -12.98 12.94
N THR A 137 15.35 -13.82 13.48
CA THR A 137 16.01 -14.89 12.70
C THR A 137 15.05 -16.04 12.38
N GLN A 138 14.15 -16.41 13.29
CA GLN A 138 13.10 -17.40 13.01
C GLN A 138 12.07 -16.92 11.96
N ARG A 139 11.97 -15.61 11.75
CA ARG A 139 11.15 -14.99 10.70
C ARG A 139 11.95 -14.68 9.43
N LEU A 140 13.20 -15.16 9.32
CA LEU A 140 14.10 -15.01 8.18
C LEU A 140 14.43 -13.54 7.86
N ILE A 141 14.44 -12.67 8.86
CA ILE A 141 14.80 -11.25 8.70
C ILE A 141 16.31 -11.07 8.76
N PHE A 142 17.00 -11.82 9.62
CA PHE A 142 18.46 -11.93 9.68
C PHE A 142 18.83 -13.41 9.74
N ASP A 143 20.09 -13.73 9.46
CA ASP A 143 20.60 -15.09 9.62
C ASP A 143 21.54 -15.20 10.82
N GLU A 144 21.37 -16.26 11.63
CA GLU A 144 22.29 -16.64 12.70
C GLU A 144 23.21 -17.76 12.19
N ILE A 145 24.41 -17.40 11.72
CA ILE A 145 25.33 -18.33 11.03
C ILE A 145 26.20 -19.15 12.00
N ALA A 146 26.28 -18.71 13.25
CA ALA A 146 26.86 -19.41 14.38
C ALA A 146 26.17 -18.90 15.65
N PRO A 147 26.26 -19.61 16.81
CA PRO A 147 25.59 -19.17 18.03
C PRO A 147 25.89 -17.70 18.36
N GLU A 148 24.84 -16.88 18.42
CA GLU A 148 24.90 -15.44 18.71
C GLU A 148 25.73 -14.63 17.68
N GLN A 149 25.79 -15.06 16.43
CA GLN A 149 26.51 -14.40 15.32
C GLN A 149 25.54 -14.13 14.17
N PHE A 150 25.28 -12.85 13.89
CA PHE A 150 24.21 -12.43 12.96
C PHE A 150 24.78 -11.76 11.72
N ILE A 151 24.18 -12.06 10.56
CA ILE A 151 24.41 -11.35 9.30
C ILE A 151 23.10 -10.84 8.71
N HIS A 152 23.22 -9.86 7.83
CA HIS A 152 22.14 -9.46 6.95
C HIS A 152 21.80 -10.55 5.93
N ASN A 153 20.53 -10.57 5.54
CA ASN A 153 20.06 -11.21 4.32
C ASN A 153 19.25 -10.18 3.49
N GLY A 154 18.76 -10.58 2.32
CA GLY A 154 17.99 -9.73 1.41
C GLY A 154 16.75 -9.08 2.04
N VAL A 155 16.17 -9.65 3.11
CA VAL A 155 15.04 -9.06 3.86
C VAL A 155 15.52 -7.92 4.76
N SER A 156 16.49 -8.17 5.65
CA SER A 156 16.99 -7.10 6.54
C SER A 156 17.77 -6.01 5.82
N LEU A 157 18.37 -6.30 4.67
CA LEU A 157 19.00 -5.26 3.84
C LEU A 157 18.00 -4.20 3.38
N GLN A 158 16.71 -4.52 3.32
CA GLN A 158 15.68 -3.52 3.00
C GLN A 158 15.55 -2.42 4.07
N PHE A 159 16.00 -2.66 5.30
CA PHE A 159 16.03 -1.62 6.34
C PHE A 159 17.07 -0.52 6.06
N LEU A 160 18.01 -0.76 5.14
CA LEU A 160 19.00 0.25 4.73
C LEU A 160 18.44 1.21 3.67
N ALA A 161 17.27 0.92 3.09
CA ALA A 161 16.56 1.84 2.21
C ALA A 161 15.64 2.72 3.07
N PRO A 162 15.94 4.03 3.26
CA PRO A 162 15.18 4.88 4.20
C PRO A 162 13.66 4.91 3.95
N PRO A 163 13.16 4.95 2.70
CA PRO A 163 11.73 4.88 2.46
C PRO A 163 11.08 3.56 2.91
N VAL A 164 11.75 2.42 2.71
CA VAL A 164 11.24 1.12 3.15
C VAL A 164 11.33 0.99 4.66
N GLN A 165 12.45 1.42 5.26
CA GLN A 165 12.64 1.48 6.71
C GLN A 165 11.53 2.29 7.39
N ALA A 166 11.22 3.47 6.86
CA ALA A 166 10.19 4.35 7.39
C ALA A 166 8.79 3.73 7.29
N LEU A 167 8.50 3.05 6.17
CA LEU A 167 7.24 2.31 5.97
C LEU A 167 7.06 1.19 7.00
N ILE A 168 8.09 0.36 7.21
CA ILE A 168 8.04 -0.74 8.17
C ILE A 168 8.00 -0.20 9.61
N SER A 169 8.79 0.85 9.92
CA SER A 169 8.77 1.50 11.23
C SER A 169 7.39 2.04 11.57
N HIS A 170 6.72 2.70 10.62
CA HIS A 170 5.34 3.16 10.77
C HIS A 170 4.36 2.02 11.05
N ALA A 171 4.47 0.90 10.32
CA ALA A 171 3.62 -0.26 10.54
C ALA A 171 3.85 -0.92 11.91
N CYS A 172 5.11 -1.05 12.35
CA CYS A 172 5.48 -1.66 13.62
C CYS A 172 5.14 -0.78 14.84
N ASP A 173 5.04 0.53 14.65
CA ASP A 173 4.83 1.49 15.72
C ASP A 173 3.38 1.99 15.76
N ASP A 174 2.99 2.83 14.80
CA ASP A 174 1.65 3.42 14.68
C ASP A 174 0.61 2.35 14.38
N GLY A 175 0.90 1.51 13.38
CA GLY A 175 0.02 0.42 12.98
C GLY A 175 -0.33 -0.50 14.15
N LEU A 176 0.66 -0.87 14.97
CA LEU A 176 0.47 -1.72 16.13
C LEU A 176 -0.37 -1.03 17.22
N ARG A 177 -0.13 0.26 17.49
CA ARG A 177 -0.94 1.04 18.46
C ARG A 177 -2.40 1.14 18.01
N MET A 178 -2.64 1.40 16.73
CA MET A 178 -4.00 1.47 16.18
C MET A 178 -4.69 0.11 16.22
N ALA A 179 -4.01 -0.96 15.83
CA ALA A 179 -4.55 -2.32 15.87
C ALA A 179 -5.01 -2.73 17.28
N ALA A 180 -4.26 -2.33 18.31
CA ALA A 180 -4.63 -2.58 19.71
C ALA A 180 -5.95 -1.90 20.13
N HIS A 181 -6.34 -0.80 19.47
CA HIS A 181 -7.56 -0.04 19.78
C HIS A 181 -8.72 -0.32 18.81
N PHE A 182 -8.50 -1.14 17.77
CA PHE A 182 -9.50 -1.38 16.73
C PHE A 182 -10.81 -1.99 17.26
N THR A 183 -10.71 -2.95 18.17
CA THR A 183 -11.93 -3.55 18.75
C THR A 183 -12.73 -2.54 19.57
N ASP A 184 -12.06 -1.60 20.23
CA ASP A 184 -12.72 -0.61 21.05
C ASP A 184 -13.33 0.52 20.20
N SER A 185 -12.74 0.87 19.06
CA SER A 185 -13.36 1.78 18.10
C SER A 185 -14.66 1.20 17.54
N LEU A 186 -14.65 -0.10 17.18
CA LEU A 186 -15.87 -0.78 16.71
C LEU A 186 -16.96 -0.84 17.77
N LYS A 187 -16.63 -1.09 19.05
CA LYS A 187 -17.64 -1.07 20.12
C LYS A 187 -18.27 0.31 20.28
N LYS A 188 -17.48 1.39 20.14
CA LYS A 188 -17.97 2.78 20.26
C LYS A 188 -19.03 3.12 19.20
N THR A 189 -19.01 2.44 18.05
CA THR A 189 -20.00 2.61 16.97
C THR A 189 -21.10 1.56 16.96
N ASP A 190 -21.22 0.73 17.99
CA ASP A 190 -22.08 -0.46 17.98
C ASP A 190 -21.81 -1.37 16.75
N TRP A 191 -20.53 -1.50 16.38
CA TRP A 191 -20.04 -2.29 15.24
C TRP A 191 -20.50 -1.77 13.88
N LYS A 192 -20.88 -0.50 13.78
CA LYS A 192 -21.27 0.16 12.52
C LYS A 192 -20.08 0.95 11.95
N GLY A 193 -20.11 1.16 10.63
CA GLY A 193 -19.19 2.10 9.98
C GLY A 193 -19.41 3.53 10.48
N SER A 194 -18.38 4.36 10.36
CA SER A 194 -18.42 5.77 10.77
C SER A 194 -17.75 6.64 9.72
N ASP A 195 -18.40 7.76 9.39
CA ASP A 195 -17.85 8.78 8.49
C ASP A 195 -17.08 9.88 9.23
N ASP A 196 -17.03 9.75 10.56
CA ASP A 196 -16.39 10.69 11.46
C ASP A 196 -14.89 10.37 11.58
N PRO A 197 -14.00 11.27 11.10
CA PRO A 197 -12.56 11.07 11.20
C PRO A 197 -12.07 11.04 12.66
N GLU A 198 -12.83 11.60 13.61
CA GLU A 198 -12.54 11.56 15.05
C GLU A 198 -12.96 10.22 15.70
N ASN A 199 -13.51 9.31 14.92
CA ASN A 199 -14.02 8.04 15.40
C ASN A 199 -13.31 6.85 14.73
N THR A 200 -11.98 6.90 14.78
CA THR A 200 -11.06 5.90 14.21
C THR A 200 -10.30 5.17 15.32
N ALA A 201 -9.72 4.01 15.03
CA ALA A 201 -8.81 3.37 16.00
C ALA A 201 -7.57 4.23 16.26
N PHE A 202 -7.15 5.00 15.24
CA PHE A 202 -6.14 6.06 15.36
C PHE A 202 -6.49 7.07 16.47
N SER A 203 -7.63 7.75 16.39
CA SER A 203 -8.02 8.78 17.36
C SER A 203 -8.00 8.27 18.81
N LEU A 204 -8.43 7.02 19.03
CA LEU A 204 -8.38 6.36 20.33
C LEU A 204 -6.95 6.05 20.79
N ALA A 205 -6.13 5.48 19.90
CA ALA A 205 -4.76 5.10 20.21
C ALA A 205 -3.87 6.31 20.57
N PHE A 206 -4.07 7.42 19.87
CA PHE A 206 -3.30 8.66 20.06
C PHE A 206 -3.99 9.67 20.98
N LYS A 207 -5.19 9.36 21.49
CA LYS A 207 -5.98 10.21 22.40
C LYS A 207 -6.19 11.62 21.86
N THR A 208 -6.54 11.71 20.58
CA THR A 208 -6.74 12.97 19.85
C THR A 208 -8.16 13.01 19.29
N ASN A 209 -8.65 14.21 19.00
CA ASN A 209 -9.88 14.46 18.26
C ASN A 209 -9.59 14.81 16.78
N LYS A 210 -8.38 14.50 16.29
CA LYS A 210 -7.98 14.75 14.90
C LYS A 210 -7.94 13.45 14.11
N GLY A 211 -8.15 13.56 12.80
CA GLY A 211 -7.81 12.49 11.87
C GLY A 211 -6.29 12.30 11.78
N LEU A 212 -5.86 11.17 11.20
CA LEU A 212 -4.44 10.81 11.10
C LEU A 212 -3.58 11.90 10.46
N PHE A 213 -4.01 12.42 9.30
CA PHE A 213 -3.26 13.44 8.57
C PHE A 213 -3.15 14.75 9.34
N ASP A 214 -4.27 15.28 9.86
CA ASP A 214 -4.28 16.52 10.65
C ASP A 214 -3.38 16.39 11.90
N TYR A 215 -3.43 15.27 12.61
CA TYR A 215 -2.54 15.00 13.75
C TYR A 215 -1.06 14.99 13.33
N PHE A 216 -0.71 14.32 12.24
CA PHE A 216 0.65 14.27 11.74
C PHE A 216 1.19 15.63 11.27
N TYR A 217 0.34 16.51 10.76
CA TYR A 217 0.76 17.81 10.27
C TYR A 217 0.77 18.89 11.35
N THR A 218 -0.02 18.74 12.41
CA THR A 218 -0.19 19.80 13.42
C THR A 218 0.26 19.44 14.83
N GLU A 219 0.41 18.16 15.17
CA GLU A 219 0.76 17.72 16.54
C GLU A 219 2.05 16.89 16.59
N ASP A 220 2.20 15.88 15.73
CA ASP A 220 3.38 15.01 15.70
C ASP A 220 4.05 15.03 14.32
N ILE A 221 4.73 16.14 14.04
CA ILE A 221 5.42 16.41 12.76
C ILE A 221 6.47 15.34 12.46
N ALA A 222 7.14 14.79 13.49
CA ALA A 222 8.15 13.75 13.30
C ALA A 222 7.52 12.44 12.79
N ARG A 223 6.37 12.03 13.34
CA ARG A 223 5.60 10.91 12.78
C ARG A 223 5.11 11.21 11.38
N GLY A 224 4.61 12.42 11.13
CA GLY A 224 4.19 12.85 9.79
C GLY A 224 5.31 12.77 8.76
N GLN A 225 6.52 13.18 9.12
CA GLN A 225 7.70 13.07 8.25
C GLN A 225 8.07 11.61 7.96
N ARG A 226 8.06 10.74 8.98
CA ARG A 226 8.29 9.30 8.80
C ARG A 226 7.21 8.66 7.93
N PHE A 227 5.95 9.01 8.14
CA PHE A 227 4.83 8.54 7.32
C PHE A 227 5.01 8.95 5.86
N ALA A 228 5.28 10.23 5.58
CA ALA A 228 5.51 10.72 4.23
C ALA A 228 6.69 10.03 3.53
N LEU A 229 7.80 9.80 4.25
CA LEU A 229 8.94 9.04 3.73
C LEU A 229 8.58 7.56 3.49
N GLY A 230 7.79 6.96 4.38
CA GLY A 230 7.27 5.60 4.23
C GLY A 230 6.37 5.45 3.01
N MET A 231 5.54 6.46 2.70
CA MET A 231 4.71 6.43 1.52
C MET A 231 5.52 6.41 0.22
N ALA A 232 6.66 7.12 0.17
CA ALA A 232 7.59 7.01 -0.95
C ALA A 232 8.16 5.57 -1.10
N GLY A 233 8.34 4.85 0.01
CA GLY A 233 8.76 3.45 -0.01
C GLY A 233 7.70 2.51 -0.60
N SER A 234 6.43 2.86 -0.45
CA SER A 234 5.33 2.11 -1.07
C SER A 234 5.27 2.30 -2.60
N GLU A 235 5.73 3.44 -3.13
CA GLU A 235 5.74 3.71 -4.57
C GLU A 235 6.70 2.77 -5.32
N ILE A 236 7.76 2.30 -4.66
CA ILE A 236 8.75 1.36 -5.24
C ILE A 236 8.10 0.01 -5.61
N MET A 237 7.00 -0.35 -4.94
CA MET A 237 6.33 -1.64 -5.12
C MET A 237 5.17 -1.59 -6.13
N LYS A 238 4.91 -0.44 -6.76
CA LYS A 238 3.74 -0.22 -7.62
C LYS A 238 4.14 0.37 -8.96
N SER A 239 3.27 0.18 -9.95
CA SER A 239 3.34 0.90 -11.22
C SER A 239 3.27 2.41 -11.00
N LEU A 240 4.05 3.16 -11.76
CA LEU A 240 4.01 4.63 -11.71
C LEU A 240 2.77 5.16 -12.43
N THR A 241 2.11 6.16 -11.86
CA THR A 241 0.89 6.80 -12.40
C THR A 241 1.09 7.26 -13.84
N GLU A 242 2.24 7.88 -14.12
CA GLU A 242 2.63 8.38 -15.44
C GLU A 242 2.89 7.29 -16.50
N GLU A 243 2.84 6.01 -16.12
CA GLU A 243 3.00 4.85 -17.01
C GLU A 243 1.69 4.10 -17.25
N MET A 244 0.66 4.36 -16.43
CA MET A 244 -0.62 3.64 -16.50
C MET A 244 -1.62 4.31 -17.44
N PHE A 245 -1.64 5.64 -17.48
CA PHE A 245 -2.50 6.42 -18.38
C PHE A 245 -1.66 7.10 -19.48
N PRO A 246 -2.11 7.09 -20.76
CA PRO A 246 -1.40 7.73 -21.86
C PRO A 246 -1.61 9.25 -21.82
N PHE A 247 -0.94 9.94 -20.91
CA PHE A 247 -1.03 11.40 -20.74
C PHE A 247 -0.67 12.16 -22.03
N GLU A 248 0.18 11.60 -22.89
CA GLU A 248 0.52 12.13 -24.21
C GLU A 248 -0.66 12.17 -25.20
N SER A 249 -1.75 11.46 -24.91
CA SER A 249 -2.98 11.51 -25.72
C SER A 249 -3.84 12.74 -25.44
N LEU A 250 -3.57 13.47 -24.35
CA LEU A 250 -4.27 14.70 -24.00
C LEU A 250 -3.88 15.84 -24.96
N PRO A 251 -4.80 16.78 -25.25
CA PRO A 251 -4.51 17.87 -26.17
C PRO A 251 -3.41 18.79 -25.63
N GLN A 252 -2.65 19.43 -26.53
CA GLN A 252 -1.66 20.41 -26.15
C GLN A 252 -2.31 21.56 -25.36
N GLY A 253 -1.71 21.91 -24.22
CA GLY A 253 -2.25 22.92 -23.31
C GLY A 253 -3.26 22.38 -22.30
N ALA A 254 -3.57 21.07 -22.31
CA ALA A 254 -4.51 20.48 -21.37
C ALA A 254 -4.14 20.78 -19.91
N LYS A 255 -5.18 21.05 -19.12
CA LYS A 255 -5.07 21.32 -17.69
C LYS A 255 -5.43 20.08 -16.88
N VAL A 256 -4.50 19.65 -16.05
CA VAL A 256 -4.66 18.58 -15.07
C VAL A 256 -4.77 19.20 -13.68
N VAL A 257 -5.84 18.93 -12.97
CA VAL A 257 -5.98 19.29 -11.56
C VAL A 257 -5.63 18.06 -10.75
N ASP A 258 -4.53 18.12 -10.00
CA ASP A 258 -4.06 17.05 -9.13
C ASP A 258 -4.64 17.28 -7.73
N VAL A 259 -5.76 16.62 -7.45
CA VAL A 259 -6.59 16.82 -6.25
C VAL A 259 -6.05 15.96 -5.11
N GLY A 260 -5.61 16.60 -4.02
CA GLY A 260 -4.86 15.93 -2.97
C GLY A 260 -3.45 15.53 -3.46
N GLY A 261 -2.83 16.36 -4.30
CA GLY A 261 -1.56 16.05 -4.96
C GLY A 261 -0.34 16.07 -4.03
N GLY A 262 -0.53 16.35 -2.74
CA GLY A 262 0.53 16.44 -1.74
C GLY A 262 1.58 17.47 -2.13
N ARG A 263 2.82 16.99 -2.30
CA ARG A 263 3.97 17.81 -2.71
C ARG A 263 4.05 18.05 -4.22
N GLY A 264 3.13 17.48 -5.01
CA GLY A 264 3.07 17.62 -6.46
C GLY A 264 4.08 16.77 -7.24
N HIS A 265 4.73 15.79 -6.59
CA HIS A 265 5.76 14.96 -7.21
C HIS A 265 5.26 14.19 -8.44
N VAL A 266 4.03 13.67 -8.40
CA VAL A 266 3.41 12.99 -9.55
C VAL A 266 3.16 13.97 -10.70
N SER A 267 2.59 15.14 -10.42
CA SER A 267 2.43 16.22 -11.39
C SER A 267 3.75 16.63 -12.04
N VAL A 268 4.83 16.75 -11.28
CA VAL A 268 6.17 17.05 -11.79
C VAL A 268 6.66 15.96 -12.74
N ARG A 269 6.57 14.68 -12.37
CA ARG A 269 7.01 13.56 -13.22
C ARG A 269 6.22 13.47 -14.53
N ILE A 270 4.89 13.62 -14.47
CA ILE A 270 4.06 13.65 -15.68
C ILE A 270 4.44 14.87 -16.54
N ALA A 271 4.64 16.04 -15.93
CA ALA A 271 5.03 17.25 -16.66
C ALA A 271 6.37 17.09 -17.37
N GLU A 272 7.39 16.48 -16.72
CA GLU A 272 8.69 16.22 -17.33
C GLU A 272 8.59 15.24 -18.50
N LYS A 273 7.76 14.20 -18.37
CA LYS A 273 7.56 13.18 -19.40
C LYS A 273 6.73 13.67 -20.59
N VAL A 274 5.72 14.52 -20.35
CA VAL A 274 4.76 14.96 -21.37
C VAL A 274 4.78 16.50 -21.52
N PRO A 275 5.50 17.02 -22.54
CA PRO A 275 5.51 18.44 -22.83
C PRO A 275 4.11 18.96 -23.20
N GLY A 276 3.75 20.12 -22.67
CA GLY A 276 2.51 20.83 -23.05
C GLY A 276 1.31 20.60 -22.12
N LEU A 277 1.42 19.77 -21.08
CA LEU A 277 0.43 19.70 -20.00
C LEU A 277 0.73 20.74 -18.91
N ASN A 278 -0.33 21.34 -18.37
CA ASN A 278 -0.28 22.27 -17.23
C ASN A 278 -0.99 21.65 -16.03
N PHE A 279 -0.43 21.82 -14.84
CA PHE A 279 -0.91 21.21 -13.61
C PHE A 279 -1.30 22.26 -12.58
N VAL A 280 -2.43 22.03 -11.90
CA VAL A 280 -2.80 22.71 -10.66
C VAL A 280 -2.80 21.66 -9.56
N VAL A 281 -1.79 21.72 -8.68
CA VAL A 281 -1.64 20.83 -7.52
C VAL A 281 -2.44 21.42 -6.36
N GLN A 282 -3.45 20.70 -5.92
CA GLN A 282 -4.35 21.07 -4.83
C GLN A 282 -4.09 20.22 -3.60
N ASP A 283 -3.84 20.85 -2.46
CA ASP A 283 -3.69 20.19 -1.17
C ASP A 283 -3.80 21.21 -0.02
N ASP A 284 -3.56 20.78 1.21
CA ASP A 284 -3.38 21.65 2.37
C ASP A 284 -2.11 22.51 2.23
N GLU A 285 -2.15 23.72 2.79
CA GLU A 285 -1.07 24.71 2.67
C GLU A 285 0.30 24.16 3.07
N SER A 286 0.36 23.36 4.14
CA SER A 286 1.61 22.75 4.62
C SER A 286 2.24 21.77 3.62
N MET A 287 1.44 21.01 2.85
CA MET A 287 1.94 20.08 1.84
C MET A 287 2.48 20.84 0.62
N LEU A 288 1.78 21.90 0.23
CA LEU A 288 2.18 22.75 -0.90
C LEU A 288 3.46 23.52 -0.59
N GLU A 289 3.61 24.05 0.63
CA GLU A 289 4.85 24.68 1.10
C GLU A 289 6.03 23.69 1.07
N ALA A 290 5.80 22.45 1.52
CA ALA A 290 6.82 21.40 1.46
C ALA A 290 7.25 21.08 0.01
N GLY A 291 6.29 20.96 -0.93
CA GLY A 291 6.60 20.75 -2.35
C GLY A 291 7.36 21.92 -2.98
N GLN A 292 7.00 23.16 -2.62
CA GLN A 292 7.74 24.35 -3.05
C GLN A 292 9.17 24.38 -2.51
N ALA A 293 9.38 23.96 -1.26
CA ALA A 293 10.68 23.92 -0.61
C ALA A 293 11.61 22.84 -1.20
N GLU A 294 11.07 21.68 -1.60
CA GLU A 294 11.82 20.63 -2.32
C GLU A 294 12.31 21.13 -3.69
N GLY A 295 11.52 22.03 -4.30
CA GLY A 295 11.88 22.74 -5.52
C GLY A 295 11.37 22.04 -6.78
N VAL A 296 10.59 22.76 -7.58
CA VAL A 296 10.13 22.29 -8.89
C VAL A 296 11.24 22.46 -9.93
N PRO A 297 11.55 21.42 -10.75
CA PRO A 297 12.53 21.53 -11.82
C PRO A 297 12.26 22.71 -12.74
N LYS A 298 13.31 23.49 -13.06
CA LYS A 298 13.19 24.71 -13.88
C LYS A 298 12.51 24.47 -15.22
N ALA A 299 12.68 23.27 -15.80
CA ALA A 299 12.10 22.90 -17.08
C ALA A 299 10.57 22.79 -17.07
N VAL A 300 9.96 22.59 -15.89
CA VAL A 300 8.50 22.40 -15.76
C VAL A 300 7.85 23.42 -14.83
N LYS A 301 8.63 24.27 -14.17
CA LYS A 301 8.18 25.24 -13.17
C LYS A 301 6.99 26.10 -13.63
N ASP A 302 7.02 26.60 -14.86
CA ASP A 302 5.96 27.47 -15.39
C ASP A 302 4.65 26.70 -15.71
N ARG A 303 4.66 25.37 -15.56
CA ARG A 303 3.53 24.47 -15.81
C ARG A 303 2.98 23.84 -14.54
N ILE A 304 3.55 24.14 -13.36
CA ILE A 304 3.08 23.64 -12.07
C ILE A 304 2.61 24.83 -11.23
N GLU A 305 1.32 24.90 -10.96
CA GLU A 305 0.71 25.85 -10.03
C GLU A 305 0.30 25.11 -8.76
N PHE A 306 0.71 25.60 -7.59
CA PHE A 306 0.24 25.08 -6.30
C PHE A 306 -0.92 25.95 -5.81
N MET A 307 -2.03 25.33 -5.40
CA MET A 307 -3.23 26.04 -4.98
C MET A 307 -3.86 25.37 -3.75
N PRO A 308 -3.84 26.03 -2.57
CA PRO A 308 -4.49 25.51 -1.37
C PRO A 308 -5.97 25.21 -1.63
N HIS A 309 -6.40 23.98 -1.36
CA HIS A 309 -7.80 23.59 -1.56
C HIS A 309 -8.17 22.36 -0.73
N ASP A 310 -9.27 22.48 0.00
CA ASP A 310 -9.97 21.35 0.62
C ASP A 310 -11.01 20.80 -0.37
N PHE A 311 -10.78 19.57 -0.82
CA PHE A 311 -11.61 18.86 -1.80
C PHE A 311 -13.03 18.51 -1.32
N PHE A 312 -13.35 18.69 -0.03
CA PHE A 312 -14.73 18.64 0.47
C PHE A 312 -15.53 19.91 0.12
N ASN A 313 -14.87 20.98 -0.31
CA ASN A 313 -15.49 22.20 -0.79
C ASN A 313 -15.69 22.20 -2.32
N GLU A 314 -16.43 23.18 -2.83
CA GLU A 314 -16.66 23.34 -4.27
C GLU A 314 -15.32 23.44 -5.02
N GLN A 315 -15.15 22.64 -6.07
CA GLN A 315 -13.93 22.65 -6.89
C GLN A 315 -13.80 23.99 -7.64
N PRO A 316 -12.77 24.81 -7.36
CA PRO A 316 -12.61 26.15 -7.94
C PRO A 316 -12.14 26.15 -9.39
N VAL A 317 -11.38 25.13 -9.83
CA VAL A 317 -10.94 25.04 -11.23
C VAL A 317 -12.04 24.39 -12.04
N LYS A 318 -12.71 25.16 -12.90
CA LYS A 318 -13.80 24.67 -13.75
C LYS A 318 -13.28 24.24 -15.13
N GLY A 319 -13.89 23.21 -15.71
CA GLY A 319 -13.65 22.75 -17.08
C GLY A 319 -12.23 22.25 -17.36
N ALA A 320 -11.51 21.75 -16.35
CA ALA A 320 -10.20 21.11 -16.55
C ALA A 320 -10.34 19.85 -17.42
N ASP A 321 -9.28 19.50 -18.15
CA ASP A 321 -9.27 18.31 -19.00
C ASP A 321 -9.23 17.03 -18.17
N VAL A 322 -8.52 17.07 -17.04
CA VAL A 322 -8.38 15.95 -16.09
C VAL A 322 -8.48 16.47 -14.66
N TYR A 323 -9.24 15.75 -13.83
CA TYR A 323 -9.12 15.79 -12.37
C TYR A 323 -8.51 14.46 -11.91
N LEU A 324 -7.27 14.48 -11.44
CA LEU A 324 -6.52 13.33 -10.97
C LEU A 324 -6.69 13.21 -9.46
N LEU A 325 -7.09 12.04 -8.97
CA LEU A 325 -7.09 11.68 -7.55
C LEU A 325 -6.24 10.42 -7.40
N ARG A 326 -5.20 10.48 -6.58
CA ARG A 326 -4.31 9.34 -6.34
C ARG A 326 -4.18 9.09 -4.85
N PHE A 327 -4.57 7.91 -4.39
CA PHE A 327 -4.59 7.55 -2.97
C PHE A 327 -5.36 8.58 -2.13
N ILE A 328 -6.54 8.95 -2.63
CA ILE A 328 -7.45 9.90 -1.95
C ILE A 328 -8.75 9.23 -1.55
N LEU A 329 -9.41 8.55 -2.50
CA LEU A 329 -10.73 8.01 -2.24
C LEU A 329 -10.67 6.75 -1.37
N HIS A 330 -9.53 6.04 -1.34
CA HIS A 330 -9.33 4.92 -0.42
C HIS A 330 -9.24 5.33 1.06
N ASP A 331 -8.89 6.58 1.36
CA ASP A 331 -8.82 7.12 2.73
C ASP A 331 -10.21 7.41 3.32
N HIS A 332 -11.26 7.26 2.52
CA HIS A 332 -12.58 7.78 2.84
C HIS A 332 -13.69 6.73 2.65
N PRO A 333 -14.73 6.75 3.50
CA PRO A 333 -15.94 5.97 3.28
C PRO A 333 -16.77 6.53 2.10
N ASP A 334 -17.69 5.70 1.59
CA ASP A 334 -18.41 5.96 0.34
C ASP A 334 -19.18 7.29 0.32
N SER A 335 -19.76 7.72 1.45
CA SER A 335 -20.46 9.01 1.55
C SER A 335 -19.54 10.22 1.36
N ARG A 336 -18.33 10.15 1.92
CA ARG A 336 -17.30 11.19 1.78
C ARG A 336 -16.72 11.20 0.38
N CYS A 337 -16.43 10.03 -0.19
CA CYS A 337 -16.02 9.92 -1.59
C CYS A 337 -17.07 10.50 -2.53
N ALA A 338 -18.36 10.23 -2.27
CA ALA A 338 -19.44 10.79 -3.07
C ALA A 338 -19.44 12.31 -3.02
N LYS A 339 -19.19 12.92 -1.86
CA LYS A 339 -19.08 14.38 -1.72
C LYS A 339 -17.92 14.95 -2.54
N ILE A 340 -16.74 14.35 -2.48
CA ILE A 340 -15.56 14.76 -3.24
C ILE A 340 -15.86 14.69 -4.74
N LEU A 341 -16.36 13.54 -5.20
CA LEU A 341 -16.67 13.32 -6.60
C LEU A 341 -17.79 14.24 -7.10
N SER A 342 -18.81 14.53 -6.29
CA SER A 342 -19.86 15.51 -6.64
C SER A 342 -19.29 16.90 -6.88
N ASN A 343 -18.39 17.39 -6.00
CA ASN A 343 -17.75 18.69 -6.17
C ASN A 343 -16.94 18.76 -7.48
N ILE A 344 -16.29 17.65 -7.87
CA ILE A 344 -15.56 17.56 -9.14
C ILE A 344 -16.51 17.50 -10.32
N VAL A 345 -17.58 16.68 -10.27
CA VAL A 345 -18.59 16.59 -11.31
C VAL A 345 -19.22 17.94 -11.62
N ASP A 346 -19.51 18.76 -10.60
CA ASP A 346 -20.04 20.11 -10.77
C ASP A 346 -19.04 21.07 -11.47
N ALA A 347 -17.76 20.75 -11.48
CA ALA A 347 -16.72 21.49 -12.17
C ALA A 347 -16.35 20.91 -13.54
N MET A 348 -16.86 19.74 -13.92
CA MET A 348 -16.56 19.10 -15.20
C MET A 348 -17.29 19.77 -16.37
N GLU A 349 -16.63 19.82 -17.52
CA GLU A 349 -17.26 20.12 -18.80
C GLU A 349 -17.63 18.79 -19.51
N PRO A 350 -18.93 18.48 -19.71
CA PRO A 350 -19.36 17.26 -20.38
C PRO A 350 -18.70 17.08 -21.75
N GLY A 351 -18.32 15.84 -22.10
CA GLY A 351 -17.64 15.54 -23.37
C GLY A 351 -16.15 15.88 -23.42
N LYS A 352 -15.64 16.73 -22.51
CA LYS A 352 -14.23 17.11 -22.42
C LYS A 352 -13.53 16.54 -21.18
N SER A 353 -14.02 16.89 -20.00
CA SER A 353 -13.38 16.56 -18.73
C SER A 353 -13.45 15.05 -18.44
N ARG A 354 -12.42 14.55 -17.76
CA ARG A 354 -12.41 13.21 -17.15
C ARG A 354 -11.92 13.25 -15.70
N ILE A 355 -12.34 12.27 -14.92
CA ILE A 355 -11.76 11.99 -13.61
C ILE A 355 -10.84 10.78 -13.77
N LEU A 356 -9.60 10.87 -13.31
CA LEU A 356 -8.68 9.75 -13.21
C LEU A 356 -8.52 9.41 -11.73
N ILE A 357 -8.88 8.20 -11.33
CA ILE A 357 -8.68 7.70 -9.97
C ILE A 357 -7.59 6.64 -10.00
N ASP A 358 -6.44 6.95 -9.44
CA ASP A 358 -5.32 6.04 -9.19
C ASP A 358 -5.42 5.49 -7.76
N ASP A 359 -6.33 4.52 -7.59
CA ASP A 359 -6.55 3.76 -6.37
C ASP A 359 -6.60 2.25 -6.71
N ALA A 360 -6.43 1.40 -5.71
CA ALA A 360 -6.49 -0.04 -5.92
C ALA A 360 -7.91 -0.52 -6.28
N ILE A 361 -7.96 -1.49 -7.20
CA ILE A 361 -9.15 -2.32 -7.39
C ILE A 361 -8.86 -3.65 -6.70
N VAL A 362 -9.42 -3.85 -5.51
CA VAL A 362 -9.21 -5.12 -4.81
C VAL A 362 -9.99 -6.25 -5.48
N PRO A 363 -9.36 -7.43 -5.62
CA PRO A 363 -10.04 -8.57 -6.21
C PRO A 363 -11.14 -9.09 -5.28
N SER A 364 -12.09 -9.85 -5.84
CA SER A 364 -13.04 -10.57 -5.00
C SER A 364 -12.31 -11.52 -4.05
N PHE A 365 -12.83 -11.70 -2.84
CA PHE A 365 -12.19 -12.54 -1.81
C PHE A 365 -11.90 -13.98 -2.27
N LEU A 366 -12.73 -14.50 -3.18
CA LEU A 366 -12.61 -15.84 -3.75
C LEU A 366 -11.77 -15.89 -5.04
N GLY A 367 -11.34 -14.73 -5.54
CA GLY A 367 -10.57 -14.62 -6.78
C GLY A 367 -9.17 -15.21 -6.66
N PRO A 368 -8.57 -15.66 -7.78
CA PRO A 368 -7.19 -16.15 -7.80
C PRO A 368 -6.18 -15.06 -7.43
N GLU A 369 -6.57 -13.80 -7.56
CA GLU A 369 -5.79 -12.60 -7.25
C GLU A 369 -5.84 -12.20 -5.76
N SER A 370 -6.81 -12.74 -5.01
CA SER A 370 -6.96 -12.45 -3.58
C SER A 370 -5.73 -12.89 -2.80
N SER A 371 -5.13 -11.96 -2.09
CA SER A 371 -3.95 -12.18 -1.24
C SER A 371 -4.23 -11.70 0.18
N ARG A 372 -3.59 -12.35 1.16
CA ARG A 372 -3.67 -11.93 2.56
C ARG A 372 -3.17 -10.49 2.75
N PHE A 373 -2.15 -10.09 2.00
CA PHE A 373 -1.57 -8.75 2.05
C PHE A 373 -2.58 -7.66 1.69
N TYR A 374 -3.28 -7.77 0.55
CA TYR A 374 -4.26 -6.76 0.14
C TYR A 374 -5.45 -6.66 1.09
N ASN A 375 -5.92 -7.79 1.62
CA ASN A 375 -6.96 -7.80 2.65
C ASN A 375 -6.51 -7.11 3.95
N MET A 376 -5.23 -7.25 4.32
CA MET A 376 -4.67 -6.54 5.47
C MET A 376 -4.46 -5.05 5.20
N LEU A 377 -4.13 -4.66 3.97
CA LEU A 377 -4.04 -3.26 3.56
C LEU A 377 -5.40 -2.56 3.65
N ASP A 378 -6.47 -3.20 3.14
CA ASP A 378 -7.84 -2.69 3.30
C ASP A 378 -8.23 -2.53 4.78
N LEU A 379 -7.92 -3.55 5.59
CA LEU A 379 -8.18 -3.47 7.02
C LEU A 379 -7.38 -2.34 7.69
N TYR A 380 -6.17 -2.08 7.22
CA TYR A 380 -5.35 -0.97 7.69
C TYR A 380 -6.00 0.39 7.35
N MET A 381 -6.57 0.55 6.15
CA MET A 381 -7.34 1.76 5.78
C MET A 381 -8.53 1.98 6.73
N LEU A 382 -9.27 0.92 7.05
CA LEU A 382 -10.37 0.98 8.01
C LEU A 382 -9.88 1.38 9.42
N VAL A 383 -8.81 0.73 9.90
CA VAL A 383 -8.24 0.96 11.24
C VAL A 383 -7.75 2.40 11.40
N ALA A 384 -7.04 2.91 10.39
CA ALA A 384 -6.39 4.21 10.46
C ALA A 384 -7.34 5.38 10.17
N LEU A 385 -8.26 5.22 9.20
CA LEU A 385 -8.96 6.35 8.57
C LEU A 385 -10.47 6.17 8.45
N ASN A 386 -11.03 5.02 8.86
CA ASN A 386 -12.34 4.55 8.40
C ASN A 386 -12.45 4.49 6.86
N GLY A 387 -11.29 4.38 6.19
CA GLY A 387 -11.16 4.22 4.76
C GLY A 387 -11.53 2.83 4.28
N LYS A 388 -11.41 2.63 2.97
CA LYS A 388 -11.87 1.42 2.29
C LYS A 388 -11.20 1.26 0.93
N GLU A 389 -10.58 0.11 0.73
CA GLU A 389 -10.23 -0.38 -0.60
C GLU A 389 -11.48 -0.98 -1.26
N ARG A 390 -11.63 -0.80 -2.57
CA ARG A 390 -12.89 -1.11 -3.27
C ARG A 390 -12.70 -2.11 -4.39
N THR A 391 -13.64 -3.04 -4.50
CA THR A 391 -13.79 -3.86 -5.70
C THR A 391 -14.32 -3.01 -6.86
N LEU A 392 -14.18 -3.48 -8.10
CA LEU A 392 -14.74 -2.78 -9.26
C LEU A 392 -16.27 -2.60 -9.15
N GLU A 393 -16.97 -3.56 -8.54
CA GLU A 393 -18.41 -3.45 -8.28
C GLU A 393 -18.71 -2.30 -7.30
N GLN A 394 -17.94 -2.19 -6.22
CA GLN A 394 -18.09 -1.12 -5.23
C GLN A 394 -17.73 0.25 -5.81
N TRP A 395 -16.70 0.34 -6.65
CA TRP A 395 -16.37 1.56 -7.40
C TRP A 395 -17.54 2.00 -8.29
N ASN A 396 -18.10 1.10 -9.09
CA ASN A 396 -19.25 1.41 -9.94
C ASN A 396 -20.47 1.86 -9.12
N HIS A 397 -20.72 1.23 -7.98
CA HIS A 397 -21.80 1.66 -7.07
C HIS A 397 -21.58 3.09 -6.56
N LEU A 398 -20.35 3.42 -6.14
CA LEU A 398 -19.99 4.76 -5.71
C LEU A 398 -20.21 5.80 -6.81
N PHE A 399 -19.81 5.51 -8.06
CA PHE A 399 -20.02 6.43 -9.18
C PHE A 399 -21.51 6.68 -9.45
N GLN A 400 -22.33 5.63 -9.37
CA GLN A 400 -23.79 5.74 -9.50
C GLN A 400 -24.45 6.55 -8.38
N MET A 401 -23.90 6.50 -7.16
CA MET A 401 -24.37 7.34 -6.05
C MET A 401 -24.14 8.84 -6.31
N VAL A 402 -23.06 9.18 -7.03
CA VAL A 402 -22.69 10.57 -7.35
C VAL A 402 -23.57 11.13 -8.46
N SER A 403 -23.67 10.42 -9.58
CA SER A 403 -24.47 10.85 -10.72
C SER A 403 -24.74 9.67 -11.66
N PRO A 404 -25.98 9.49 -12.16
CA PRO A 404 -26.26 8.47 -13.17
C PRO A 404 -25.56 8.72 -14.51
N LYS A 405 -25.04 9.95 -14.73
CA LYS A 405 -24.28 10.32 -15.92
C LYS A 405 -22.77 10.08 -15.79
N LEU A 406 -22.27 9.88 -14.56
CA LEU A 406 -20.85 9.61 -14.32
C LEU A 406 -20.61 8.12 -14.56
N VAL A 407 -19.91 7.80 -15.64
CA VAL A 407 -19.66 6.43 -16.06
C VAL A 407 -18.18 6.12 -16.05
N LEU A 408 -17.85 4.88 -15.68
CA LEU A 408 -16.53 4.32 -15.91
C LEU A 408 -16.35 4.07 -17.41
N GLU A 409 -15.47 4.84 -18.04
CA GLU A 409 -15.13 4.69 -19.45
C GLU A 409 -14.14 3.54 -19.64
N LYS A 410 -13.09 3.50 -18.80
CA LYS A 410 -12.02 2.51 -18.92
C LYS A 410 -11.29 2.29 -17.61
N VAL A 411 -10.82 1.06 -17.41
CA VAL A 411 -9.80 0.73 -16.42
C VAL A 411 -8.47 0.59 -17.14
N TRP A 412 -7.53 1.46 -16.80
CA TRP A 412 -6.16 1.39 -17.27
C TRP A 412 -5.33 0.54 -16.32
N LYS A 413 -4.48 -0.31 -16.88
CA LYS A 413 -3.54 -1.16 -16.16
C LYS A 413 -2.18 -1.06 -16.85
N THR A 414 -1.10 -1.34 -16.13
CA THR A 414 0.19 -1.58 -16.76
C THR A 414 0.06 -2.70 -17.79
N PRO A 415 0.58 -2.55 -19.03
CA PRO A 415 0.59 -3.63 -20.01
C PRO A 415 1.21 -4.90 -19.41
N ASP A 416 0.53 -6.03 -19.61
CA ASP A 416 0.90 -7.35 -19.06
C ASP A 416 0.99 -7.42 -17.51
N GLY A 417 0.59 -6.33 -16.84
CA GLY A 417 0.59 -6.18 -15.40
C GLY A 417 -0.41 -7.09 -14.70
N GLY A 418 0.07 -7.77 -13.65
CA GLY A 418 -0.75 -8.64 -12.83
C GLY A 418 -1.56 -7.94 -11.74
N PRO A 419 -2.08 -8.69 -10.76
CA PRO A 419 -2.91 -8.16 -9.67
C PRO A 419 -2.24 -7.12 -8.79
N GLU A 420 -0.90 -7.05 -8.84
CA GLU A 420 -0.11 -6.09 -8.09
C GLU A 420 0.30 -4.86 -8.91
N SER A 421 -0.06 -4.84 -10.20
CA SER A 421 0.05 -3.64 -11.00
C SER A 421 -0.98 -2.61 -10.54
N GLY A 422 -0.59 -1.34 -10.56
CA GLY A 422 -1.51 -0.24 -10.27
C GLY A 422 -2.63 -0.17 -11.31
N THR A 423 -3.73 0.51 -10.96
CA THR A 423 -4.87 0.71 -11.86
C THR A 423 -5.34 2.15 -11.84
N ILE A 424 -5.72 2.69 -13.00
CA ILE A 424 -6.39 4.00 -13.10
C ILE A 424 -7.80 3.79 -13.63
N LEU A 425 -8.80 4.22 -12.87
CA LEU A 425 -10.20 4.30 -13.31
C LEU A 425 -10.40 5.63 -14.04
N GLU A 426 -10.73 5.60 -15.32
CA GLU A 426 -11.11 6.78 -16.11
C GLU A 426 -12.63 6.93 -16.14
N LEU A 427 -13.13 8.01 -15.55
CA LEU A 427 -14.55 8.35 -15.55
C LEU A 427 -14.85 9.52 -16.49
N ARG A 428 -16.01 9.47 -17.12
CA ARG A 428 -16.56 10.58 -17.90
C ARG A 428 -18.00 10.87 -17.55
N LEU A 429 -18.38 12.12 -17.79
CA LEU A 429 -19.76 12.55 -17.73
C LEU A 429 -20.40 12.39 -19.13
N GLN A 430 -21.41 11.53 -19.23
CA GLN A 430 -22.23 11.43 -20.44
C GLN A 430 -23.13 12.67 -20.60
N GLU A 431 -23.45 13.00 -21.86
CA GLU A 431 -24.34 14.13 -22.20
C GLU A 431 -25.76 13.98 -21.61
#